data_AF-A0A7S8AB58-F1
#
_entry.id   AF-A0A7S8AB58-F1
#
_cell.length_a   1.000
_cell.length_b   1.000
_cell.length_c   1.000
_cell.angle_alpha   90.00
_cell.angle_beta   90.00
_cell.angle_gamma   90.00
#
_symmetry.space_group_name_H-M   'P 1'
#
loop_
_entity.id
_entity.type
_entity.pdbx_description
1 polymer ?
#
loop_
_entity_poly.entity_id
_entity_poly.type
_entity_poly.pdbx_seq_one_letter_code
_entity_poly.pdbx_strand_id
1 'polypeptide(L)'
;MCRREEFTMWLFFLIAWLVLLAVIAFLTQQTFGYDFAHLPAWFAGLPMPQRITVGAILAGTLALIGASAWRLSRQDRSLKTLRDRLKKTREDVVVAHALQNHLDATVQHLIESDPREAVSALHDKLGETEQRALLQQGRNESTDMHDQLAEIRRRQQALREMVGKVADQRRAVEPIFTEIRDRQNQLERSLHDLETDDRKNNLADRQRDIARDVSALLGRVNAVQDTFATLNRHKEDLAKSHAELAPLRSSDAGINALIGELSLSHDRLAKTIDELETGGETPLATRVETLSKNKIEIEQRLARIDDSFDILKSIRLDFEELGQRQAQLERALADVETDSDGKTLADRQNALNEFVLQSRQRLAALQETLATLNAFKTELSKSQADLVPLKAPVFGIEAMIAEVGATRDLLAKTVSEIEANGDVTLASRVETLTRSKREVEDRLARIFDNFNALDALRKDIGGIFATIRNGLNRIG
;
A
#
# COMPACT_ATOMS: atom_id res chain seq x y z
N MET A 1 12.59 -46.05 9.43
CA MET A 1 11.22 -45.46 9.39
C MET A 1 11.08 -44.12 10.11
N CYS A 2 11.96 -43.71 11.05
CA CYS A 2 11.80 -42.46 11.81
C CYS A 2 12.03 -41.12 11.07
N ARG A 3 12.55 -41.10 9.83
CA ARG A 3 12.86 -39.83 9.13
C ARG A 3 11.68 -39.23 8.35
N ARG A 4 10.62 -40.01 8.11
CA ARG A 4 9.46 -39.60 7.30
C ARG A 4 8.41 -38.88 8.14
N GLU A 5 8.27 -39.24 9.42
CA GLU A 5 7.31 -38.62 10.35
C GLU A 5 7.73 -37.22 10.81
N GLU A 6 9.05 -36.99 11.01
CA GLU A 6 9.59 -35.66 11.34
C GLU A 6 9.33 -34.65 10.19
N PHE A 7 9.45 -35.10 8.94
CA PHE A 7 9.19 -34.26 7.77
C PHE A 7 7.71 -33.92 7.60
N THR A 8 6.80 -34.85 7.90
CA THR A 8 5.36 -34.62 7.86
C THR A 8 4.88 -33.68 8.97
N MET A 9 5.44 -33.77 10.18
CA MET A 9 5.11 -32.83 11.26
C MET A 9 5.60 -31.41 10.96
N TRP A 10 6.79 -31.27 10.38
CA TRP A 10 7.33 -29.97 10.00
C TRP A 10 6.53 -29.31 8.87
N LEU A 11 6.11 -30.11 7.87
CA LEU A 11 5.25 -29.65 6.78
C LEU A 11 3.87 -29.21 7.30
N PHE A 12 3.27 -29.97 8.23
CA PHE A 12 2.00 -29.60 8.86
C PHE A 12 2.12 -28.29 9.65
N PHE A 13 3.23 -28.08 10.37
CA PHE A 13 3.45 -26.87 11.13
C PHE A 13 3.60 -25.64 10.22
N LEU A 14 4.32 -25.79 9.09
CA LEU A 14 4.46 -24.73 8.09
C LEU A 14 3.13 -24.39 7.40
N ILE A 15 2.33 -25.41 7.04
CA ILE A 15 1.03 -25.22 6.40
C ILE A 15 0.06 -24.55 7.36
N ALA A 16 -0.03 -25.03 8.61
CA ALA A 16 -0.87 -24.42 9.64
C ALA A 16 -0.47 -22.96 9.91
N TRP A 17 0.83 -22.66 9.87
CA TRP A 17 1.33 -21.30 10.05
C TRP A 17 1.00 -20.38 8.85
N LEU A 18 1.15 -20.86 7.61
CA LEU A 18 0.74 -20.11 6.41
C LEU A 18 -0.77 -19.82 6.41
N VAL A 19 -1.57 -20.79 6.84
CA VAL A 19 -3.03 -20.62 6.99
C VAL A 19 -3.35 -19.58 8.07
N LEU A 20 -2.67 -19.63 9.22
CA LEU A 20 -2.84 -18.64 10.28
C LEU A 20 -2.48 -17.23 9.81
N LEU A 21 -1.37 -17.07 9.08
CA LEU A 21 -0.98 -15.78 8.50
C LEU A 21 -1.97 -15.27 7.47
N ALA A 22 -2.50 -16.14 6.61
CA ALA A 22 -3.54 -15.78 5.65
C ALA A 22 -4.83 -15.32 6.36
N VAL A 23 -5.21 -15.99 7.45
CA VAL A 23 -6.38 -15.61 8.26
C VAL A 23 -6.15 -14.28 8.97
N ILE A 24 -4.96 -14.02 9.51
CA ILE A 24 -4.62 -12.74 10.15
C ILE A 24 -4.60 -11.61 9.11
N ALA A 25 -4.02 -11.84 7.93
CA ALA A 25 -4.02 -10.86 6.84
C ALA A 25 -5.45 -10.53 6.36
N PHE A 26 -6.31 -11.55 6.22
CA PHE A 26 -7.70 -11.36 5.83
C PHE A 26 -8.51 -10.62 6.91
N LEU A 27 -8.33 -10.97 8.19
CA LEU A 27 -9.00 -10.31 9.31
C LEU A 27 -8.56 -8.86 9.48
N THR A 28 -7.27 -8.55 9.32
CA THR A 28 -6.75 -7.18 9.42
C THR A 28 -7.19 -6.31 8.24
N GLN A 29 -7.31 -6.88 7.04
CA GLN A 29 -7.90 -6.19 5.89
C GLN A 29 -9.38 -5.83 6.14
N GLN A 30 -10.17 -6.74 6.72
CA GLN A 30 -11.59 -6.48 7.00
C GLN A 30 -11.84 -5.54 8.18
N THR A 31 -11.01 -5.57 9.22
CA THR A 31 -11.25 -4.81 10.45
C THR A 31 -10.58 -3.44 10.48
N PHE A 32 -9.46 -3.26 9.77
CA PHE A 32 -8.70 -1.99 9.77
C PHE A 32 -8.58 -1.33 8.39
N GLY A 33 -9.15 -1.93 7.33
CA GLY A 33 -9.11 -1.34 5.98
C GLY A 33 -7.71 -1.27 5.37
N TYR A 34 -6.73 -2.02 5.90
CA TYR A 34 -5.38 -2.06 5.36
C TYR A 34 -5.35 -2.79 4.02
N ASP A 35 -5.00 -2.08 2.97
CA ASP A 35 -4.88 -2.63 1.62
C ASP A 35 -3.50 -3.29 1.42
N PHE A 36 -3.44 -4.61 1.65
CA PHE A 36 -2.22 -5.42 1.53
C PHE A 36 -1.62 -5.42 0.11
N ALA A 37 -2.38 -5.03 -0.91
CA ALA A 37 -1.87 -4.90 -2.28
C ALA A 37 -0.84 -3.77 -2.41
N HIS A 38 -0.85 -2.79 -1.50
CA HIS A 38 0.02 -1.61 -1.54
C HIS A 38 1.26 -1.71 -0.65
N LEU A 39 1.39 -2.76 0.17
CA LEU A 39 2.57 -2.98 1.03
C LEU A 39 3.89 -3.05 0.25
N PRO A 40 3.99 -3.70 -0.93
CA PRO A 40 5.22 -3.68 -1.71
C PRO A 40 5.57 -2.28 -2.22
N ALA A 41 4.55 -1.48 -2.58
CA ALA A 41 4.72 -0.10 -3.04
C ALA A 41 5.16 0.83 -1.89
N TRP A 42 4.59 0.65 -0.69
CA TRP A 42 5.02 1.36 0.52
C TRP A 42 6.45 0.99 0.94
N PHE A 43 6.81 -0.29 0.85
CA PHE A 43 8.18 -0.76 1.10
C PHE A 43 9.18 -0.20 0.08
N ALA A 44 8.77 -0.07 -1.18
CA ALA A 44 9.55 0.56 -2.25
C ALA A 44 9.61 2.10 -2.19
N GLY A 45 8.77 2.75 -1.36
CA GLY A 45 8.80 4.19 -1.11
C GLY A 45 9.67 4.61 0.09
N LEU A 46 10.02 3.67 0.98
CA LEU A 46 10.77 3.98 2.21
C LEU A 46 12.25 4.31 1.93
N PRO A 47 12.88 5.25 2.67
CA PRO A 47 14.31 5.52 2.59
C PRO A 47 15.15 4.27 2.93
N MET A 48 16.28 4.08 2.25
CA MET A 48 17.12 2.89 2.36
C MET A 48 17.46 2.41 3.79
N PRO A 49 17.76 3.29 4.78
CA PRO A 49 18.01 2.83 6.15
C PRO A 49 16.79 2.19 6.82
N GLN A 50 15.58 2.64 6.51
CA GLN A 50 14.35 2.09 7.10
C GLN A 50 13.98 0.73 6.51
N ARG A 51 14.33 0.47 5.24
CA ARG A 51 14.16 -0.86 4.62
C ARG A 51 15.03 -1.90 5.30
N ILE A 52 16.26 -1.53 5.67
CA ILE A 52 17.19 -2.42 6.37
C ILE A 52 16.65 -2.75 7.77
N THR A 53 16.12 -1.75 8.49
CA THR A 53 15.55 -1.97 9.83
C THR A 53 14.32 -2.88 9.80
N VAL A 54 13.39 -2.67 8.88
CA VAL A 54 12.20 -3.52 8.74
C VAL A 54 12.59 -4.94 8.31
N GLY A 55 13.57 -5.08 7.41
CA GLY A 55 14.13 -6.38 7.03
C GLY A 55 14.80 -7.11 8.20
N ALA A 56 15.55 -6.39 9.04
CA ALA A 56 16.21 -6.95 10.22
C ALA A 56 15.21 -7.42 11.29
N ILE A 57 14.11 -6.69 11.49
CA ILE A 57 13.05 -7.09 12.43
C ILE A 57 12.37 -8.38 11.96
N LEU A 58 12.05 -8.48 10.67
CA LEU A 58 11.46 -9.70 10.08
C LEU A 58 12.42 -10.90 10.14
N ALA A 59 13.71 -10.69 9.86
CA ALA A 59 14.71 -11.74 9.99
C ALA A 59 14.90 -12.19 11.45
N GLY A 60 14.89 -11.24 12.38
CA GLY A 60 15.02 -11.50 13.82
C GLY A 60 13.86 -12.32 14.38
N THR A 61 12.62 -12.00 14.00
CA THR A 61 11.45 -12.76 14.43
C THR A 61 11.45 -14.18 13.87
N LEU A 62 11.85 -14.36 12.61
CA LEU A 62 12.04 -15.69 12.00
C LEU A 62 13.12 -16.52 12.72
N ALA A 63 14.24 -15.90 13.09
CA ALA A 63 15.32 -16.58 13.82
C ALA A 63 14.89 -17.02 15.23
N LEU A 64 14.14 -16.18 15.95
CA LEU A 64 13.62 -16.47 17.28
C LEU A 64 12.63 -17.65 17.26
N ILE A 65 11.80 -17.74 16.22
CA ILE A 65 10.84 -18.83 16.03
C ILE A 65 11.56 -20.13 15.63
N GLY A 66 12.58 -20.06 14.77
CA GLY A 66 13.42 -21.22 14.45
C GLY A 66 14.13 -21.79 15.68
N ALA A 67 14.62 -20.92 16.56
CA ALA A 67 15.29 -21.31 17.80
C ALA A 67 14.33 -21.98 18.81
N SER A 68 13.09 -21.53 18.91
CA SER A 68 12.09 -22.13 19.83
C SER A 68 11.64 -23.51 19.36
N ALA A 69 11.42 -23.69 18.05
CA ALA A 69 11.11 -25.00 17.47
C ALA A 69 12.26 -26.01 17.63
N TRP A 70 13.50 -25.57 17.48
CA TRP A 70 14.68 -26.41 17.69
C TRP A 70 14.80 -26.89 19.14
N ARG A 71 14.49 -26.00 20.11
CA ARG A 71 14.50 -26.31 21.55
C ARG A 71 13.46 -27.38 21.91
N LEU A 72 12.26 -27.32 21.31
CA LEU A 72 11.19 -28.28 21.55
C LEU A 72 11.56 -29.70 21.05
N SER A 73 12.21 -29.80 19.89
CA SER A 73 12.64 -31.11 19.33
C SER A 73 13.70 -31.81 20.19
N ARG A 74 14.48 -31.04 20.97
CA ARG A 74 15.56 -31.58 21.80
C ARG A 74 15.03 -32.18 23.11
N GLN A 75 13.88 -31.70 23.60
CA GLN A 75 13.23 -32.21 24.81
C GLN A 75 12.57 -33.58 24.62
N ASP A 76 12.12 -33.91 23.40
CA ASP A 76 11.48 -35.22 23.14
C ASP A 76 12.48 -36.39 23.13
N ARG A 77 13.77 -36.10 22.86
CA ARG A 77 14.83 -37.12 22.86
C ARG A 77 15.25 -37.57 24.27
N SER A 78 15.10 -36.73 25.30
CA SER A 78 15.43 -37.11 26.68
C SER A 78 14.37 -37.99 27.34
N LEU A 79 13.13 -37.96 26.86
CA LEU A 79 12.03 -38.80 27.38
C LEU A 79 12.12 -40.25 26.89
N LYS A 80 12.66 -40.49 25.69
CA LYS A 80 12.87 -41.86 25.16
C LYS A 80 13.95 -42.64 25.92
N THR A 81 15.03 -41.98 26.32
CA THR A 81 16.15 -42.63 27.02
C THR A 81 15.81 -43.06 28.45
N LEU A 82 14.83 -42.41 29.08
CA LEU A 82 14.33 -42.78 30.42
C LEU A 82 13.41 -44.00 30.38
N ARG A 83 12.65 -44.18 29.29
CA ARG A 83 11.71 -45.31 29.13
C ARG A 83 12.42 -46.65 28.92
N ASP A 84 13.56 -46.65 28.22
CA ASP A 84 14.33 -47.87 27.97
C ASP A 84 15.06 -48.38 29.23
N ARG A 85 15.44 -47.51 30.16
CA ARG A 85 16.09 -47.91 31.43
C ARG A 85 15.12 -48.61 32.39
N LEU A 86 13.83 -48.24 32.35
CA LEU A 86 12.81 -48.81 33.23
C LEU A 86 12.38 -50.22 32.83
N LYS A 87 12.61 -50.62 31.57
CA LYS A 87 12.26 -51.95 31.07
C LYS A 87 13.29 -53.01 31.48
N LYS A 88 14.55 -52.62 31.66
CA LYS A 88 15.67 -53.53 31.94
C LYS A 88 15.73 -54.02 33.40
N THR A 89 15.19 -53.26 34.35
CA THR A 89 15.20 -53.61 35.78
C THR A 89 14.11 -54.60 36.20
N ARG A 90 13.13 -54.87 35.33
CA ARG A 90 12.02 -55.80 35.61
C ARG A 90 12.38 -57.26 35.36
N GLU A 91 13.44 -57.54 34.59
CA GLU A 91 13.82 -58.90 34.19
C GLU A 91 14.73 -59.60 35.23
N ASP A 92 15.40 -58.87 36.13
CA ASP A 92 16.36 -59.46 37.10
C ASP A 92 15.71 -60.07 38.38
N VAL A 93 14.43 -59.84 38.65
CA VAL A 93 13.78 -60.26 39.91
C VAL A 93 13.21 -61.68 39.87
N VAL A 94 13.09 -62.30 38.70
CA VAL A 94 12.42 -63.61 38.52
C VAL A 94 13.32 -64.81 38.87
N VAL A 95 14.63 -64.62 39.07
CA VAL A 95 15.59 -65.74 39.23
C VAL A 95 15.76 -66.23 40.68
N ALA A 96 15.28 -65.51 41.69
CA ALA A 96 15.55 -65.84 43.11
C ALA A 96 14.61 -66.89 43.75
N HIS A 97 13.58 -67.39 43.07
CA HIS A 97 12.51 -68.20 43.69
C HIS A 97 12.70 -69.73 43.62
N ALA A 98 13.86 -70.25 43.19
CA ALA A 98 14.03 -71.68 42.87
C ALA A 98 14.75 -72.54 43.95
N LEU A 99 15.22 -72.01 45.09
CA LEU A 99 16.18 -72.73 45.95
C LEU A 99 15.61 -73.35 47.25
N GLN A 100 14.30 -73.28 47.51
CA GLN A 100 13.73 -73.56 48.85
C GLN A 100 13.16 -74.98 49.04
N ASN A 101 13.10 -75.81 47.99
CA ASN A 101 12.41 -77.12 48.05
C ASN A 101 13.27 -78.32 48.51
N HIS A 102 14.54 -78.16 48.85
CA HIS A 102 15.43 -79.33 49.07
C HIS A 102 15.62 -79.76 50.54
N LEU A 103 15.10 -79.03 51.54
CA LEU A 103 15.45 -79.25 52.95
C LEU A 103 14.45 -80.11 53.77
N ASP A 104 13.29 -80.45 53.21
CA ASP A 104 12.19 -81.07 53.97
C ASP A 104 12.26 -82.62 54.06
N ALA A 105 13.19 -83.27 53.35
CA ALA A 105 13.23 -84.73 53.23
C ALA A 105 13.98 -85.47 54.36
N THR A 106 14.76 -84.77 55.19
CA THR A 106 15.77 -85.43 56.07
C THR A 106 15.29 -85.65 57.51
N VAL A 107 14.16 -85.07 57.92
CA VAL A 107 13.72 -85.07 59.33
C VAL A 107 12.87 -86.30 59.70
N GLN A 108 12.33 -87.03 58.72
CA GLN A 108 11.39 -88.13 58.97
C GLN A 108 12.03 -89.42 59.54
N HIS A 109 13.36 -89.53 59.62
CA HIS A 109 14.05 -90.82 59.82
C HIS A 109 14.56 -91.10 61.25
N LEU A 110 14.24 -90.27 62.26
CA LEU A 110 14.91 -90.30 63.59
C LEU A 110 14.01 -90.58 64.82
N ILE A 111 12.75 -90.97 64.67
CA ILE A 111 11.76 -91.05 65.79
C ILE A 111 11.30 -92.52 66.07
N GLU A 112 12.20 -93.52 66.04
CA GLU A 112 11.77 -94.92 66.26
C GLU A 112 12.83 -95.79 66.96
N SER A 113 12.95 -95.72 68.31
CA SER A 113 13.40 -96.83 69.19
C SER A 113 13.46 -96.42 70.69
N ASP A 114 12.87 -97.22 71.60
CA ASP A 114 12.59 -96.92 73.03
C ASP A 114 13.00 -98.10 73.99
N PRO A 115 13.20 -97.89 75.33
CA PRO A 115 13.96 -98.76 76.25
C PRO A 115 13.10 -99.60 77.23
N ARG A 116 13.07 -100.94 77.06
CA ARG A 116 12.36 -101.90 77.96
C ARG A 116 13.21 -103.06 78.49
N GLU A 117 14.50 -103.08 78.19
CA GLU A 117 15.37 -104.26 78.44
C GLU A 117 16.14 -104.24 79.77
N ALA A 118 16.11 -103.14 80.53
CA ALA A 118 16.97 -102.98 81.72
C ALA A 118 16.37 -103.51 83.05
N VAL A 119 15.06 -103.81 83.12
CA VAL A 119 14.38 -104.06 84.41
C VAL A 119 14.31 -105.56 84.78
N SER A 120 14.45 -106.48 83.83
CA SER A 120 14.35 -107.93 84.08
C SER A 120 15.60 -108.57 84.72
N ALA A 121 16.77 -107.93 84.66
CA ALA A 121 18.03 -108.52 85.10
C ALA A 121 18.30 -108.45 86.63
N LEU A 122 17.52 -107.67 87.38
CA LEU A 122 17.77 -107.42 88.81
C LEU A 122 17.05 -108.38 89.77
N HIS A 123 16.04 -109.13 89.31
CA HIS A 123 15.25 -110.01 90.18
C HIS A 123 15.88 -111.40 90.41
N ASP A 124 16.86 -111.78 89.60
CA ASP A 124 17.39 -113.15 89.55
C ASP A 124 18.52 -113.44 90.55
N LYS A 125 19.09 -112.40 91.21
CA LYS A 125 20.30 -112.53 92.03
C LYS A 125 20.10 -112.64 93.55
N LEU A 126 18.86 -112.71 94.04
CA LEU A 126 18.57 -112.71 95.49
C LEU A 126 18.18 -114.09 96.07
N GLY A 127 18.00 -115.11 95.23
CA GLY A 127 17.65 -116.47 95.68
C GLY A 127 18.83 -117.41 95.99
N GLU A 128 20.07 -117.04 95.62
CA GLU A 128 21.19 -117.98 95.58
C GLU A 128 22.12 -117.99 96.82
N THR A 129 21.94 -117.09 97.79
CA THR A 129 22.89 -116.92 98.92
C THR A 129 22.40 -117.49 100.25
N GLU A 130 21.16 -117.97 100.36
CA GLU A 130 20.59 -118.44 101.63
C GLU A 130 20.72 -119.97 101.84
N GLN A 131 21.21 -120.72 100.84
CA GLN A 131 21.09 -122.19 100.82
C GLN A 131 22.42 -122.96 100.95
N ARG A 132 23.48 -122.40 101.57
CA ARG A 132 24.80 -123.07 101.59
C ARG A 132 25.60 -123.20 102.90
N ALA A 133 25.06 -122.99 104.09
CA ALA A 133 25.90 -123.20 105.29
C ALA A 133 25.21 -123.74 106.56
N LEU A 134 24.22 -124.62 106.43
CA LEU A 134 23.59 -125.36 107.54
C LEU A 134 23.66 -126.90 107.40
N LEU A 135 24.82 -127.46 107.02
CA LEU A 135 25.06 -128.91 107.10
C LEU A 135 26.50 -129.23 107.51
N GLN A 136 26.76 -129.36 108.81
CA GLN A 136 27.36 -130.56 109.40
C GLN A 136 27.50 -130.43 110.92
N GLN A 137 26.68 -131.22 111.61
CA GLN A 137 26.60 -131.43 113.05
C GLN A 137 26.86 -132.92 113.30
N GLY A 138 27.54 -133.25 114.41
CA GLY A 138 27.58 -134.59 115.02
C GLY A 138 28.67 -135.50 114.43
N ARG A 139 29.39 -136.34 115.17
CA ARG A 139 29.20 -137.09 116.44
C ARG A 139 30.61 -137.66 116.77
N ASN A 140 31.09 -138.00 117.97
CA ASN A 140 30.50 -138.68 119.12
C ASN A 140 31.45 -138.55 120.32
N GLU A 141 30.86 -138.55 121.53
CA GLU A 141 31.28 -139.22 122.78
C GLU A 141 32.74 -139.12 123.26
N SER A 142 33.07 -138.96 124.53
CA SER A 142 32.32 -138.82 125.77
C SER A 142 33.41 -138.59 126.82
N THR A 143 33.59 -137.36 127.26
CA THR A 143 33.89 -137.01 128.66
C THR A 143 33.95 -135.49 128.77
N ASP A 144 33.28 -135.03 129.81
CA ASP A 144 33.35 -133.71 130.44
C ASP A 144 32.52 -132.55 129.82
N MET A 145 31.41 -132.28 130.51
CA MET A 145 30.33 -131.35 130.14
C MET A 145 30.64 -129.88 130.46
N HIS A 146 31.89 -129.51 130.76
CA HIS A 146 32.22 -128.13 131.14
C HIS A 146 32.74 -127.25 129.98
N ASP A 147 33.34 -127.82 128.95
CA ASP A 147 33.88 -127.04 127.83
C ASP A 147 32.83 -126.73 126.74
N GLN A 148 31.80 -127.56 126.58
CA GLN A 148 30.75 -127.35 125.58
C GLN A 148 29.78 -126.19 125.92
N LEU A 149 29.62 -125.84 127.21
CA LEU A 149 28.83 -124.66 127.61
C LEU A 149 29.57 -123.33 127.36
N ALA A 150 30.90 -123.33 127.42
CA ALA A 150 31.71 -122.14 127.14
C ALA A 150 31.78 -121.83 125.63
N GLU A 151 31.90 -122.86 124.79
CA GLU A 151 31.96 -122.73 123.33
C GLU A 151 30.60 -122.32 122.72
N ILE A 152 29.48 -122.89 123.19
CA ILE A 152 28.13 -122.49 122.73
C ILE A 152 27.81 -121.04 123.12
N ARG A 153 28.22 -120.58 124.32
CA ARG A 153 28.10 -119.15 124.69
C ARG A 153 28.94 -118.25 123.80
N ARG A 154 30.16 -118.63 123.42
CA ARG A 154 30.98 -117.85 122.49
C ARG A 154 30.39 -117.81 121.07
N ARG A 155 29.89 -118.93 120.54
CA ARG A 155 29.27 -118.96 119.21
C ARG A 155 27.95 -118.20 119.16
N GLN A 156 27.12 -118.29 120.20
CA GLN A 156 25.91 -117.48 120.30
C GLN A 156 26.22 -115.99 120.48
N GLN A 157 27.29 -115.63 121.18
CA GLN A 157 27.73 -114.23 121.29
C GLN A 157 28.29 -113.69 119.96
N ALA A 158 29.08 -114.49 119.24
CA ALA A 158 29.65 -114.11 117.94
C ALA A 158 28.59 -113.96 116.85
N LEU A 159 27.58 -114.84 116.81
CA LEU A 159 26.42 -114.69 115.92
C LEU A 159 25.55 -113.48 116.31
N ARG A 160 25.36 -113.21 117.61
CA ARG A 160 24.66 -111.98 118.06
C ARG A 160 25.40 -110.72 117.68
N GLU A 161 26.74 -110.71 117.76
CA GLU A 161 27.56 -109.60 117.30
C GLU A 161 27.53 -109.46 115.79
N MET A 162 27.55 -110.56 115.03
CA MET A 162 27.53 -110.51 113.56
C MET A 162 26.16 -110.05 113.03
N VAL A 163 25.07 -110.55 113.63
CA VAL A 163 23.70 -110.09 113.34
C VAL A 163 23.51 -108.65 113.82
N GLY A 164 24.09 -108.28 114.97
CA GLY A 164 24.15 -106.88 115.43
C GLY A 164 24.85 -105.98 114.41
N LYS A 165 26.04 -106.37 113.94
CA LYS A 165 26.80 -105.63 112.92
C LYS A 165 26.07 -105.52 111.58
N VAL A 166 25.39 -106.58 111.13
CA VAL A 166 24.61 -106.54 109.87
C VAL A 166 23.32 -105.73 110.04
N ALA A 167 22.66 -105.81 111.20
CA ALA A 167 21.52 -104.96 111.52
C ALA A 167 21.93 -103.49 111.63
N ASP A 168 23.10 -103.20 112.21
CA ASP A 168 23.67 -101.86 112.30
C ASP A 168 24.10 -101.33 110.91
N GLN A 169 24.69 -102.17 110.06
CA GLN A 169 24.99 -101.82 108.66
C GLN A 169 23.71 -101.59 107.86
N ARG A 170 22.67 -102.40 108.03
CA ARG A 170 21.37 -102.17 107.38
C ARG A 170 20.71 -100.88 107.87
N ARG A 171 20.80 -100.60 109.17
CA ARG A 171 20.34 -99.35 109.78
C ARG A 171 21.13 -98.14 109.30
N ALA A 172 22.41 -98.32 108.94
CA ALA A 172 23.25 -97.28 108.37
C ALA A 172 23.01 -97.04 106.86
N VAL A 173 22.53 -98.04 106.12
CA VAL A 173 22.33 -97.96 104.66
C VAL A 173 20.90 -97.54 104.27
N GLU A 174 19.89 -97.88 105.07
CA GLU A 174 18.50 -97.43 104.86
C GLU A 174 18.35 -95.90 104.62
N PRO A 175 18.99 -95.00 105.39
CA PRO A 175 18.88 -93.56 105.15
C PRO A 175 19.46 -93.13 103.79
N ILE A 176 20.46 -93.86 103.26
CA ILE A 176 21.06 -93.56 101.95
C ILE A 176 20.08 -93.92 100.83
N PHE A 177 19.37 -95.05 100.94
CA PHE A 177 18.36 -95.42 99.93
C PHE A 177 17.16 -94.47 99.96
N THR A 178 16.72 -94.02 101.14
CA THR A 178 15.66 -93.01 101.22
C THR A 178 16.13 -91.68 100.64
N GLU A 179 17.38 -91.27 100.88
CA GLU A 179 17.93 -90.04 100.31
C GLU A 179 18.09 -90.12 98.79
N ILE A 180 18.55 -91.25 98.24
CA ILE A 180 18.66 -91.46 96.79
C ILE A 180 17.26 -91.40 96.14
N ARG A 181 16.27 -92.04 96.76
CA ARG A 181 14.88 -92.01 96.26
C ARG A 181 14.29 -90.60 96.34
N ASP A 182 14.55 -89.85 97.40
CA ASP A 182 14.12 -88.47 97.53
C ASP A 182 14.80 -87.56 96.51
N ARG A 183 16.12 -87.74 96.27
CA ARG A 183 16.85 -87.02 95.22
C ARG A 183 16.36 -87.38 93.83
N GLN A 184 16.03 -88.64 93.56
CA GLN A 184 15.45 -89.06 92.29
C GLN A 184 14.08 -88.41 92.06
N ASN A 185 13.20 -88.45 93.07
CA ASN A 185 11.90 -87.77 93.01
C ASN A 185 12.06 -86.25 92.83
N GLN A 186 13.07 -85.65 93.46
CA GLN A 186 13.37 -84.23 93.32
C GLN A 186 13.86 -83.90 91.91
N LEU A 187 14.69 -84.76 91.31
CA LEU A 187 15.14 -84.63 89.93
C LEU A 187 13.97 -84.78 88.94
N GLU A 188 13.11 -85.79 89.11
CA GLU A 188 11.94 -86.00 88.27
C GLU A 188 10.97 -84.81 88.33
N ARG A 189 10.74 -84.25 89.52
CA ARG A 189 9.96 -83.00 89.66
C ARG A 189 10.64 -81.83 88.95
N SER A 190 11.94 -81.64 89.16
CA SER A 190 12.67 -80.53 88.52
C SER A 190 12.72 -80.67 86.99
N LEU A 191 12.78 -81.90 86.46
CA LEU A 191 12.74 -82.17 85.03
C LEU A 191 11.34 -81.89 84.47
N HIS A 192 10.29 -82.28 85.20
CA HIS A 192 8.92 -82.02 84.81
C HIS A 192 8.58 -80.52 84.82
N ASP A 193 9.07 -79.78 85.82
CA ASP A 193 8.92 -78.32 85.91
C ASP A 193 9.73 -77.60 84.80
N LEU A 194 10.83 -78.20 84.33
CA LEU A 194 11.62 -77.70 83.19
C LEU A 194 10.96 -78.00 81.84
N GLU A 195 10.37 -79.19 81.70
CA GLU A 195 9.71 -79.64 80.48
C GLU A 195 8.35 -78.96 80.30
N THR A 196 7.63 -78.73 81.40
CA THR A 196 6.28 -78.16 81.44
C THR A 196 6.24 -77.00 82.42
N ASP A 197 6.15 -75.79 81.89
CA ASP A 197 5.96 -74.57 82.68
C ASP A 197 4.56 -74.56 83.34
N ASP A 198 4.29 -73.63 84.27
CA ASP A 198 3.02 -73.44 84.98
C ASP A 198 1.80 -73.30 84.04
N ARG A 199 2.05 -72.96 82.77
CA ARG A 199 1.06 -72.84 81.69
C ARG A 199 0.86 -74.12 80.86
N LYS A 200 1.51 -75.22 81.22
CA LYS A 200 1.55 -76.50 80.48
C LYS A 200 2.15 -76.42 79.07
N ASN A 201 2.94 -75.37 78.80
CA ASN A 201 3.66 -75.27 77.53
C ASN A 201 4.94 -76.08 77.64
N ASN A 202 5.19 -76.91 76.62
CA ASN A 202 6.45 -77.63 76.53
C ASN A 202 7.60 -76.68 76.12
N LEU A 203 8.84 -77.09 76.40
CA LEU A 203 10.04 -76.30 76.06
C LEU A 203 10.14 -75.99 74.54
N ALA A 204 9.67 -76.90 73.68
CA ALA A 204 9.71 -76.74 72.23
C ALA A 204 8.78 -75.63 71.73
N ASP A 205 7.59 -75.50 72.33
CA ASP A 205 6.64 -74.45 71.99
C ASP A 205 7.15 -73.07 72.43
N ARG A 206 7.81 -73.00 73.60
CA ARG A 206 8.50 -71.77 74.03
C ARG A 206 9.64 -71.38 73.07
N GLN A 207 10.41 -72.34 72.58
CA GLN A 207 11.44 -72.07 71.58
C GLN A 207 10.84 -71.55 70.26
N ARG A 208 9.72 -72.11 69.81
CA ARG A 208 9.01 -71.65 68.60
C ARG A 208 8.45 -70.24 68.78
N ASP A 209 7.86 -69.94 69.94
CA ASP A 209 7.34 -68.60 70.24
C ASP A 209 8.47 -67.57 70.30
N ILE A 210 9.58 -67.88 70.97
CA ILE A 210 10.77 -67.00 70.97
C ILE A 210 11.31 -66.81 69.56
N ALA A 211 11.39 -67.87 68.73
CA ALA A 211 11.84 -67.74 67.35
C ALA A 211 10.90 -66.86 66.51
N ARG A 212 9.58 -66.97 66.71
CA ARG A 212 8.57 -66.13 66.07
C ARG A 212 8.70 -64.68 66.52
N ASP A 213 8.87 -64.43 67.81
CA ASP A 213 9.05 -63.08 68.37
C ASP A 213 10.36 -62.44 67.89
N VAL A 214 11.45 -63.21 67.83
CA VAL A 214 12.73 -62.75 67.26
C VAL A 214 12.57 -62.41 65.79
N SER A 215 11.86 -63.24 65.00
CA SER A 215 11.57 -62.94 63.60
C SER A 215 10.72 -61.67 63.44
N ALA A 216 9.72 -61.47 64.31
CA ALA A 216 8.88 -60.27 64.30
C ALA A 216 9.68 -59.02 64.69
N LEU A 217 10.58 -59.13 65.68
CA LEU A 217 11.49 -58.06 66.08
C LEU A 217 12.48 -57.71 64.96
N LEU A 218 13.08 -58.71 64.30
CA LEU A 218 13.95 -58.49 63.15
C LEU A 218 13.21 -57.81 62.00
N GLY A 219 11.97 -58.21 61.71
CA GLY A 219 11.12 -57.55 60.73
C GLY A 219 10.87 -56.08 61.07
N ARG A 220 10.59 -55.76 62.34
CA ARG A 220 10.42 -54.38 62.81
C ARG A 220 11.71 -53.57 62.74
N VAL A 221 12.86 -54.16 63.08
CA VAL A 221 14.17 -53.51 62.98
C VAL A 221 14.49 -53.16 61.53
N ASN A 222 14.25 -54.10 60.60
CA ASN A 222 14.44 -53.85 59.17
C ASN A 222 13.52 -52.73 58.66
N ALA A 223 12.23 -52.73 59.05
CA ALA A 223 11.30 -51.66 58.69
C ALA A 223 11.77 -50.29 59.24
N VAL A 224 12.26 -50.23 60.49
CA VAL A 224 12.83 -49.01 61.06
C VAL A 224 14.08 -48.58 60.28
N GLN A 225 14.97 -49.51 59.94
CA GLN A 225 16.16 -49.22 59.14
C GLN A 225 15.82 -48.66 57.75
N ASP A 226 14.80 -49.22 57.09
CA ASP A 226 14.28 -48.71 55.83
C ASP A 226 13.70 -47.30 55.97
N THR A 227 12.92 -47.04 57.04
CA THR A 227 12.41 -45.68 57.29
C THR A 227 13.53 -44.68 57.55
N PHE A 228 14.58 -45.06 58.27
CA PHE A 228 15.77 -44.21 58.45
C PHE A 228 16.49 -43.94 57.12
N ALA A 229 16.60 -44.94 56.25
CA ALA A 229 17.16 -44.74 54.91
C ALA A 229 16.33 -43.77 54.07
N THR A 230 14.99 -43.87 54.12
CA THR A 230 14.10 -42.90 53.44
C THR A 230 14.20 -41.49 54.02
N LEU A 231 14.30 -41.36 55.34
CA LEU A 231 14.46 -40.06 56.00
C LEU A 231 15.78 -39.39 55.62
N ASN A 232 16.87 -40.16 55.55
CA ASN A 232 18.17 -39.64 55.10
C ASN A 232 18.11 -39.18 53.64
N ARG A 233 17.44 -39.91 52.74
CA ARG A 233 17.22 -39.46 51.36
C ARG A 233 16.42 -38.15 51.31
N HIS A 234 15.34 -38.04 52.07
CA HIS A 234 14.57 -36.79 52.12
C HIS A 234 15.37 -35.61 52.68
N LYS A 235 16.23 -35.85 53.66
CA LYS A 235 17.16 -34.84 54.18
C LYS A 235 18.15 -34.38 53.10
N GLU A 236 18.70 -35.30 52.33
CA GLU A 236 19.61 -35.00 51.20
C GLU A 236 18.89 -34.23 50.09
N ASP A 237 17.69 -34.66 49.70
CA ASP A 237 16.87 -33.97 48.70
C ASP A 237 16.50 -32.56 49.15
N LEU A 238 16.16 -32.38 50.44
CA LEU A 238 15.86 -31.08 51.00
C LEU A 238 17.10 -30.18 50.99
N ALA A 239 18.27 -30.69 51.40
CA ALA A 239 19.52 -29.95 51.34
C ALA A 239 19.87 -29.55 49.89
N LYS A 240 19.65 -30.44 48.93
CA LYS A 240 19.85 -30.17 47.50
C LYS A 240 18.92 -29.10 46.97
N SER A 241 17.62 -29.20 47.26
CA SER A 241 16.65 -28.18 46.86
C SER A 241 16.96 -26.82 47.50
N HIS A 242 17.46 -26.81 48.74
CA HIS A 242 17.82 -25.58 49.41
C HIS A 242 19.07 -24.93 48.78
N ALA A 243 20.05 -25.75 48.39
CA ALA A 243 21.24 -25.28 47.67
C ALA A 243 20.90 -24.73 46.27
N GLU A 244 19.91 -25.29 45.58
CA GLU A 244 19.43 -24.80 44.28
C GLU A 244 18.64 -23.48 44.41
N LEU A 245 17.92 -23.28 45.53
CA LEU A 245 17.17 -22.05 45.81
C LEU A 245 18.04 -20.89 46.33
N ALA A 246 19.18 -21.18 46.96
CA ALA A 246 20.10 -20.17 47.49
C ALA A 246 20.58 -19.14 46.44
N PRO A 247 21.08 -19.53 45.25
CA PRO A 247 21.52 -18.57 44.23
C PRO A 247 20.36 -17.76 43.64
N LEU A 248 19.18 -18.36 43.48
CA LEU A 248 17.98 -17.64 43.02
C LEU A 248 17.48 -16.59 44.01
N ARG A 249 17.71 -16.82 45.31
CA ARG A 249 17.40 -15.87 46.39
C ARG A 249 18.54 -14.92 46.73
N SER A 250 19.70 -15.07 46.10
CA SER A 250 20.85 -14.20 46.38
C SER A 250 20.49 -12.74 46.12
N SER A 251 20.97 -11.86 47.00
CA SER A 251 20.77 -10.41 46.89
C SER A 251 21.48 -9.81 45.68
N ASP A 252 22.56 -10.46 45.21
CA ASP A 252 23.51 -9.84 44.28
C ASP A 252 23.33 -10.30 42.83
N ALA A 253 22.74 -11.48 42.59
CA ALA A 253 22.55 -12.03 41.25
C ALA A 253 21.22 -12.78 41.05
N GLY A 254 20.41 -12.89 42.10
CA GLY A 254 19.14 -13.60 42.08
C GLY A 254 17.96 -12.72 41.70
N ILE A 255 16.75 -13.24 41.94
CA ILE A 255 15.49 -12.54 41.68
C ILE A 255 15.42 -11.23 42.48
N ASN A 256 15.98 -11.20 43.69
CA ASN A 256 16.01 -10.00 44.52
C ASN A 256 16.87 -8.88 43.91
N ALA A 257 17.99 -9.24 43.27
CA ALA A 257 18.84 -8.28 42.55
C ALA A 257 18.07 -7.65 41.38
N LEU A 258 17.39 -8.49 40.58
CA LEU A 258 16.58 -8.04 39.45
C LEU A 258 15.40 -7.16 39.89
N ILE A 259 14.76 -7.49 41.02
CA ILE A 259 13.71 -6.64 41.61
C ILE A 259 14.30 -5.27 42.01
N GLY A 260 15.50 -5.25 42.61
CA GLY A 260 16.20 -4.01 42.95
C GLY A 260 16.54 -3.16 41.71
N GLU A 261 17.10 -3.78 40.67
CA GLU A 261 17.41 -3.10 39.41
C GLU A 261 16.14 -2.57 38.72
N LEU A 262 15.06 -3.35 38.71
CA LEU A 262 13.78 -2.94 38.14
C LEU A 262 13.21 -1.75 38.91
N SER A 263 13.25 -1.77 40.25
CA SER A 263 12.81 -0.64 41.08
C SER A 263 13.62 0.62 40.76
N LEU A 264 14.94 0.53 40.66
CA LEU A 264 15.78 1.67 40.31
C LEU A 264 15.49 2.19 38.90
N SER A 265 15.23 1.30 37.94
CA SER A 265 14.86 1.69 36.58
C SER A 265 13.49 2.39 36.54
N HIS A 266 12.54 1.90 37.35
CA HIS A 266 11.22 2.49 37.51
C HIS A 266 11.35 3.90 38.13
N ASP A 267 12.15 4.07 39.18
CA ASP A 267 12.35 5.35 39.83
C ASP A 267 13.03 6.36 38.90
N ARG A 268 13.99 5.91 38.08
CA ARG A 268 14.58 6.74 37.02
C ARG A 268 13.55 7.16 35.98
N LEU A 269 12.70 6.24 35.53
CA LEU A 269 11.65 6.53 34.55
C LEU A 269 10.63 7.53 35.12
N ALA A 270 10.17 7.31 36.34
CA ALA A 270 9.28 8.23 37.05
C ALA A 270 9.89 9.63 37.12
N LYS A 271 11.18 9.72 37.51
CA LYS A 271 11.90 11.00 37.53
C LYS A 271 11.98 11.66 36.17
N THR A 272 12.26 10.92 35.10
CA THR A 272 12.28 11.50 33.74
C THR A 272 10.90 11.96 33.26
N ILE A 273 9.83 11.29 33.68
CA ILE A 273 8.46 11.71 33.38
C ILE A 273 8.15 13.00 34.14
N ASP A 274 8.50 13.09 35.43
CA ASP A 274 8.34 14.30 36.23
C ASP A 274 9.16 15.46 35.65
N GLU A 275 10.40 15.22 35.22
CA GLU A 275 11.24 16.22 34.56
C GLU A 275 10.66 16.67 33.21
N LEU A 276 10.00 15.79 32.46
CA LEU A 276 9.31 16.16 31.22
C LEU A 276 8.05 16.99 31.51
N GLU A 277 7.32 16.65 32.57
CA GLU A 277 6.10 17.35 32.98
C GLU A 277 6.40 18.72 33.59
N THR A 278 7.48 18.84 34.37
CA THR A 278 7.82 20.03 35.18
C THR A 278 9.01 20.85 34.66
N GLY A 279 9.82 20.30 33.75
CA GLY A 279 11.04 20.95 33.26
C GLY A 279 10.82 22.11 32.28
N GLY A 280 9.58 22.34 31.85
CA GLY A 280 9.21 23.52 31.06
C GLY A 280 8.59 24.61 31.94
N GLU A 281 8.47 25.83 31.40
CA GLU A 281 7.71 26.92 32.05
C GLU A 281 6.23 26.58 32.27
N THR A 282 5.71 25.62 31.50
CA THR A 282 4.33 25.15 31.55
C THR A 282 4.28 23.62 31.45
N PRO A 283 3.25 22.96 32.02
CA PRO A 283 3.10 21.50 31.97
C PRO A 283 3.16 20.95 30.55
N LEU A 284 3.74 19.76 30.37
CA LEU A 284 3.91 19.16 29.04
C LEU A 284 2.60 19.09 28.25
N ALA A 285 1.49 18.74 28.91
CA ALA A 285 0.17 18.72 28.30
C ALA A 285 -0.21 20.07 27.65
N THR A 286 0.01 21.17 28.36
CA THR A 286 -0.28 22.52 27.85
C THR A 286 0.65 22.93 26.71
N ARG A 287 1.92 22.51 26.74
CA ARG A 287 2.88 22.72 25.64
C ARG A 287 2.50 21.94 24.38
N VAL A 288 2.01 20.71 24.55
CA VAL A 288 1.51 19.88 23.44
C VAL A 288 0.24 20.50 22.86
N GLU A 289 -0.65 21.03 23.69
CA GLU A 289 -1.86 21.73 23.24
C GLU A 289 -1.54 23.04 22.52
N THR A 290 -0.60 23.85 23.01
CA THR A 290 -0.17 25.06 22.31
C THR A 290 0.53 24.72 20.99
N LEU A 291 1.36 23.67 20.96
CA LEU A 291 1.99 23.22 19.74
C LEU A 291 0.96 22.68 18.72
N SER A 292 -0.08 21.99 19.16
CA SER A 292 -1.15 21.53 18.27
C SER A 292 -1.98 22.69 17.71
N LYS A 293 -2.32 23.68 18.55
CA LYS A 293 -2.99 24.93 18.12
C LYS A 293 -2.13 25.70 17.12
N ASN A 294 -0.84 25.89 17.42
CA ASN A 294 0.10 26.58 16.53
C ASN A 294 0.26 25.83 15.20
N LYS A 295 0.29 24.48 15.22
CA LYS A 295 0.33 23.67 14.00
C LYS A 295 -0.90 23.94 13.12
N ILE A 296 -2.10 23.92 13.69
CA ILE A 296 -3.34 24.19 12.96
C ILE A 296 -3.32 25.62 12.40
N GLU A 297 -2.87 26.61 13.18
CA GLU A 297 -2.76 27.99 12.70
C GLU A 297 -1.76 28.11 11.54
N ILE A 298 -0.61 27.44 11.61
CA ILE A 298 0.38 27.42 10.53
C ILE A 298 -0.19 26.76 9.28
N GLU A 299 -0.90 25.64 9.41
CA GLU A 299 -1.59 24.97 8.28
C GLU A 299 -2.63 25.90 7.63
N GLN A 300 -3.40 26.65 8.43
CA GLN A 300 -4.34 27.65 7.90
C GLN A 300 -3.64 28.82 7.21
N ARG A 301 -2.53 29.32 7.77
CA ARG A 301 -1.72 30.37 7.13
C ARG A 301 -1.11 29.88 5.84
N LEU A 302 -0.67 28.62 5.78
CA LEU A 302 -0.14 28.00 4.57
C LEU A 302 -1.21 27.90 3.48
N ALA A 303 -2.42 27.44 3.82
CA ALA A 303 -3.54 27.39 2.88
C ALA A 303 -3.86 28.79 2.29
N ARG A 304 -3.84 29.84 3.12
CA ARG A 304 -4.02 31.22 2.63
C ARG A 304 -2.89 31.70 1.72
N ILE A 305 -1.66 31.24 1.95
CA ILE A 305 -0.52 31.53 1.08
C ILE A 305 -0.69 30.81 -0.25
N ASP A 306 -1.14 29.56 -0.25
CA ASP A 306 -1.44 28.81 -1.47
C ASP A 306 -2.56 29.49 -2.28
N ASP A 307 -3.64 29.93 -1.64
CA ASP A 307 -4.69 30.74 -2.28
C ASP A 307 -4.12 32.03 -2.90
N SER A 308 -3.19 32.68 -2.20
CA SER A 308 -2.52 33.89 -2.69
C SER A 308 -1.63 33.61 -3.90
N PHE A 309 -0.96 32.45 -3.94
CA PHE A 309 -0.20 32.00 -5.10
C PHE A 309 -1.09 31.72 -6.31
N ASP A 310 -2.25 31.11 -6.09
CA ASP A 310 -3.23 30.87 -7.16
C ASP A 310 -3.79 32.19 -7.73
N ILE A 311 -4.07 33.17 -6.86
CA ILE A 311 -4.45 34.53 -7.28
C ILE A 311 -3.32 35.17 -8.10
N LEU A 312 -2.06 35.12 -7.63
CA LEU A 312 -0.92 35.66 -8.38
C LEU A 312 -0.73 34.98 -9.74
N LYS A 313 -0.97 33.67 -9.82
CA LYS A 313 -0.93 32.92 -11.08
C LYS A 313 -2.04 33.36 -12.03
N SER A 314 -3.25 33.59 -11.53
CA SER A 314 -4.35 34.17 -12.31
C SER A 314 -3.98 35.57 -12.84
N ILE A 315 -3.47 36.44 -11.96
CA ILE A 315 -3.03 37.79 -12.35
C ILE A 315 -1.95 37.72 -13.44
N ARG A 316 -0.99 36.79 -13.33
CA ARG A 316 0.03 36.60 -14.36
C ARG A 316 -0.57 36.20 -15.71
N LEU A 317 -1.55 35.29 -15.71
CA LEU A 317 -2.27 34.92 -16.93
C LEU A 317 -3.03 36.11 -17.53
N ASP A 318 -3.66 36.92 -16.68
CA ASP A 318 -4.36 38.14 -17.13
C ASP A 318 -3.39 39.15 -17.76
N PHE A 319 -2.17 39.30 -17.21
CA PHE A 319 -1.13 40.15 -17.80
C PHE A 319 -0.62 39.61 -19.15
N GLU A 320 -0.47 38.29 -19.28
CA GLU A 320 -0.13 37.66 -20.56
C GLU A 320 -1.24 37.91 -21.60
N GLU A 321 -2.52 37.79 -21.21
CA GLU A 321 -3.65 38.11 -22.08
C GLU A 321 -3.67 39.60 -22.46
N LEU A 322 -3.45 40.50 -21.51
CA LEU A 322 -3.36 41.93 -21.78
C LEU A 322 -2.20 42.25 -22.75
N GLY A 323 -1.06 41.59 -22.61
CA GLY A 323 0.06 41.71 -23.55
C GLY A 323 -0.30 41.23 -24.96
N GLN A 324 -1.05 40.13 -25.09
CA GLN A 324 -1.56 39.67 -26.38
C GLN A 324 -2.54 40.67 -27.01
N ARG A 325 -3.47 41.20 -26.21
CA ARG A 325 -4.43 42.22 -26.65
C ARG A 325 -3.73 43.51 -27.06
N GLN A 326 -2.70 43.94 -26.33
CA GLN A 326 -1.87 45.08 -26.71
C GLN A 326 -1.19 44.83 -28.06
N ALA A 327 -0.53 43.69 -28.25
CA ALA A 327 0.11 43.36 -29.52
C ALA A 327 -0.90 43.28 -30.69
N GLN A 328 -2.13 42.81 -30.42
CA GLN A 328 -3.21 42.82 -31.41
C GLN A 328 -3.67 44.24 -31.75
N LEU A 329 -3.83 45.11 -30.75
CA LEU A 329 -4.15 46.52 -30.96
C LEU A 329 -3.04 47.26 -31.72
N GLU A 330 -1.77 47.00 -31.40
CA GLU A 330 -0.63 47.57 -32.12
C GLU A 330 -0.60 47.14 -33.59
N ARG A 331 -0.88 45.86 -33.88
CA ARG A 331 -1.04 45.40 -35.28
C ARG A 331 -2.22 46.07 -35.98
N ALA A 332 -3.39 46.10 -35.33
CA ALA A 332 -4.57 46.74 -35.90
C ALA A 332 -4.36 48.24 -36.13
N LEU A 333 -3.64 48.92 -35.24
CA LEU A 333 -3.26 50.31 -35.41
C LEU A 333 -2.27 50.47 -36.57
N ALA A 334 -1.26 49.59 -36.68
CA ALA A 334 -0.32 49.60 -37.79
C ALA A 334 -1.00 49.38 -39.14
N ASP A 335 -2.01 48.49 -39.21
CA ASP A 335 -2.84 48.24 -40.40
C ASP A 335 -3.74 49.47 -40.74
N VAL A 336 -4.15 50.25 -39.73
CA VAL A 336 -4.89 51.49 -39.95
C VAL A 336 -3.96 52.63 -40.33
N GLU A 337 -2.78 52.73 -39.73
CA GLU A 337 -1.77 53.73 -40.08
C GLU A 337 -1.21 53.49 -41.46
N THR A 338 -1.04 52.23 -41.85
CA THR A 338 -0.36 51.80 -43.08
C THR A 338 -1.23 50.80 -43.84
N ASP A 339 -1.66 51.18 -45.04
CA ASP A 339 -2.41 50.26 -45.92
C ASP A 339 -1.51 49.10 -46.41
N SER A 340 -2.13 48.09 -47.02
CA SER A 340 -1.47 46.97 -47.72
C SER A 340 -0.42 47.40 -48.77
N ASP A 341 -0.57 48.60 -49.34
CA ASP A 341 0.38 49.23 -50.27
C ASP A 341 1.49 50.04 -49.58
N GLY A 342 1.57 50.05 -48.25
CA GLY A 342 2.55 50.83 -47.48
C GLY A 342 2.22 52.33 -47.38
N LYS A 343 1.03 52.76 -47.80
CA LYS A 343 0.61 54.17 -47.77
C LYS A 343 0.11 54.57 -46.38
N THR A 344 0.58 55.69 -45.87
CA THR A 344 0.12 56.18 -44.56
C THR A 344 -1.31 56.72 -44.63
N LEU A 345 -1.99 56.84 -43.49
CA LEU A 345 -3.29 57.52 -43.39
C LEU A 345 -3.22 58.97 -43.95
N ALA A 346 -2.11 59.67 -43.70
CA ALA A 346 -1.87 61.01 -44.24
C ALA A 346 -1.78 61.00 -45.78
N ASP A 347 -1.10 60.01 -46.36
CA ASP A 347 -1.02 59.86 -47.82
C ASP A 347 -2.39 59.59 -48.43
N ARG A 348 -3.21 58.76 -47.78
CA ARG A 348 -4.60 58.49 -48.22
C ARG A 348 -5.48 59.73 -48.10
N GLN A 349 -5.36 60.50 -47.02
CA GLN A 349 -6.06 61.77 -46.86
C GLN A 349 -5.64 62.78 -47.95
N ASN A 350 -4.35 62.87 -48.25
CA ASN A 350 -3.83 63.72 -49.31
C ASN A 350 -4.34 63.29 -50.68
N ALA A 351 -4.35 61.99 -50.97
CA ALA A 351 -4.91 61.45 -52.21
C ALA A 351 -6.42 61.74 -52.36
N LEU A 352 -7.18 61.64 -51.26
CA LEU A 352 -8.61 62.01 -51.25
C LEU A 352 -8.80 63.51 -51.50
N ASN A 353 -8.00 64.36 -50.84
CA ASN A 353 -8.05 65.82 -51.04
C ASN A 353 -7.72 66.20 -52.49
N GLU A 354 -6.70 65.57 -53.08
CA GLU A 354 -6.32 65.76 -54.48
C GLU A 354 -7.46 65.31 -55.41
N PHE A 355 -8.06 64.15 -55.16
CA PHE A 355 -9.23 63.68 -55.91
C PHE A 355 -10.41 64.65 -55.82
N VAL A 356 -10.68 65.21 -54.63
CA VAL A 356 -11.74 66.22 -54.43
C VAL A 356 -11.40 67.49 -55.20
N LEU A 357 -10.14 67.94 -55.19
CA LEU A 357 -9.70 69.12 -55.94
C LEU A 357 -9.86 68.91 -57.45
N GLN A 358 -9.41 67.77 -57.98
CA GLN A 358 -9.57 67.40 -59.38
C GLN A 358 -11.05 67.27 -59.77
N SER A 359 -11.88 66.68 -58.90
CA SER A 359 -13.31 66.57 -59.13
C SER A 359 -13.99 67.94 -59.17
N ARG A 360 -13.58 68.87 -58.28
CA ARG A 360 -14.06 70.26 -58.29
C ARG A 360 -13.62 71.00 -59.56
N GLN A 361 -12.36 70.82 -60.00
CA GLN A 361 -11.87 71.41 -61.25
C GLN A 361 -12.63 70.88 -62.47
N ARG A 362 -12.86 69.57 -62.54
CA ARG A 362 -13.67 68.94 -63.60
C ARG A 362 -15.11 69.47 -63.58
N LEU A 363 -15.70 69.63 -62.40
CA LEU A 363 -17.06 70.17 -62.27
C LEU A 363 -17.13 71.64 -62.69
N ALA A 364 -16.12 72.45 -62.37
CA ALA A 364 -16.02 73.83 -62.83
C ALA A 364 -15.88 73.91 -64.36
N ALA A 365 -15.02 73.07 -64.95
CA ALA A 365 -14.89 72.97 -66.41
C ALA A 365 -16.21 72.53 -67.05
N LEU A 366 -16.92 71.56 -66.46
CA LEU A 366 -18.24 71.16 -66.93
C LEU A 366 -19.26 72.30 -66.83
N GLN A 367 -19.25 73.09 -65.75
CA GLN A 367 -20.09 74.27 -65.62
C GLN A 367 -19.79 75.33 -66.70
N GLU A 368 -18.52 75.55 -67.02
CA GLU A 368 -18.11 76.44 -68.11
C GLU A 368 -18.57 75.91 -69.48
N THR A 369 -18.42 74.61 -69.73
CA THR A 369 -18.94 73.99 -70.96
C THR A 369 -20.47 74.06 -71.05
N LEU A 370 -21.19 73.96 -69.91
CA LEU A 370 -22.63 74.16 -69.88
C LEU A 370 -23.01 75.62 -70.11
N ALA A 371 -22.25 76.57 -69.59
CA ALA A 371 -22.47 78.00 -69.83
C ALA A 371 -22.28 78.35 -71.32
N THR A 372 -21.22 77.85 -71.94
CA THR A 372 -20.97 78.04 -73.38
C THR A 372 -22.03 77.33 -74.24
N LEU A 373 -22.45 76.11 -73.88
CA LEU A 373 -23.54 75.42 -74.57
C LEU A 373 -24.86 76.21 -74.46
N ASN A 374 -25.16 76.78 -73.30
CA ASN A 374 -26.34 77.64 -73.12
C ASN A 374 -26.24 78.94 -73.93
N ALA A 375 -25.05 79.52 -74.04
CA ALA A 375 -24.80 80.67 -74.91
C ALA A 375 -25.05 80.30 -76.39
N PHE A 376 -24.50 79.18 -76.86
CA PHE A 376 -24.77 78.66 -78.22
C PHE A 376 -26.25 78.39 -78.44
N LYS A 377 -26.94 77.77 -77.49
CA LYS A 377 -28.39 77.55 -77.58
C LYS A 377 -29.16 78.87 -77.71
N THR A 378 -28.75 79.90 -76.97
CA THR A 378 -29.36 81.23 -77.02
C THR A 378 -29.10 81.89 -78.37
N GLU A 379 -27.87 81.82 -78.88
CA GLU A 379 -27.49 82.36 -80.19
C GLU A 379 -28.19 81.63 -81.33
N LEU A 380 -28.34 80.31 -81.26
CA LEU A 380 -29.09 79.51 -82.23
C LEU A 380 -30.58 79.87 -82.19
N SER A 381 -31.15 80.03 -80.99
CA SER A 381 -32.54 80.49 -80.84
C SER A 381 -32.74 81.89 -81.42
N LYS A 382 -31.76 82.78 -81.23
CA LYS A 382 -31.75 84.13 -81.82
C LYS A 382 -31.63 84.07 -83.35
N SER A 383 -30.68 83.31 -83.88
CA SER A 383 -30.53 83.11 -85.33
C SER A 383 -31.80 82.51 -85.94
N GLN A 384 -32.44 81.55 -85.27
CA GLN A 384 -33.72 81.00 -85.68
C GLN A 384 -34.82 82.06 -85.68
N ALA A 385 -34.90 82.90 -84.64
CA ALA A 385 -35.84 84.02 -84.59
C ALA A 385 -35.58 85.06 -85.69
N ASP A 386 -34.32 85.37 -85.99
CA ASP A 386 -33.92 86.31 -87.06
C ASP A 386 -34.23 85.75 -88.46
N LEU A 387 -34.28 84.42 -88.62
CA LEU A 387 -34.68 83.76 -89.87
C LEU A 387 -36.20 83.74 -90.09
N VAL A 388 -37.03 83.88 -89.04
CA VAL A 388 -38.50 83.87 -89.15
C VAL A 388 -39.02 85.02 -90.03
N PRO A 389 -38.58 86.29 -89.87
CA PRO A 389 -38.96 87.39 -90.76
C PRO A 389 -38.58 87.15 -92.23
N LEU A 390 -37.42 86.53 -92.49
CA LEU A 390 -36.97 86.24 -93.86
C LEU A 390 -37.82 85.16 -94.55
N LYS A 391 -38.44 84.27 -93.77
CA LYS A 391 -39.44 83.28 -94.24
C LYS A 391 -40.88 83.79 -94.17
N ALA A 392 -41.13 85.02 -93.73
CA ALA A 392 -42.49 85.51 -93.57
C ALA A 392 -43.16 85.67 -94.94
N PRO A 393 -44.39 85.15 -95.15
CA PRO A 393 -45.05 85.16 -96.46
C PRO A 393 -45.40 86.55 -96.99
N VAL A 394 -45.34 87.59 -96.16
CA VAL A 394 -45.76 88.97 -96.52
C VAL A 394 -44.58 89.90 -96.78
N PHE A 395 -43.43 89.71 -96.11
CA PHE A 395 -42.25 90.60 -96.21
C PHE A 395 -40.92 89.84 -96.41
N GLY A 396 -40.97 88.51 -96.44
CA GLY A 396 -39.80 87.67 -96.59
C GLY A 396 -39.37 87.51 -98.04
N ILE A 397 -38.34 86.69 -98.23
CA ILE A 397 -37.74 86.43 -99.55
C ILE A 397 -38.79 85.87 -100.53
N GLU A 398 -39.72 85.04 -100.05
CA GLU A 398 -40.82 84.51 -100.88
C GLU A 398 -41.79 85.61 -101.35
N ALA A 399 -42.08 86.59 -100.50
CA ALA A 399 -42.93 87.74 -100.86
C ALA A 399 -42.24 88.62 -101.90
N MET A 400 -40.93 88.88 -101.72
CA MET A 400 -40.12 89.60 -102.72
C MET A 400 -40.06 88.85 -104.05
N ILE A 401 -39.90 87.52 -104.05
CA ILE A 401 -39.92 86.71 -105.28
C ILE A 401 -41.30 86.80 -105.96
N ALA A 402 -42.38 86.75 -105.19
CA ALA A 402 -43.74 86.90 -105.72
C ALA A 402 -43.97 88.30 -106.33
N GLU A 403 -43.48 89.37 -105.68
CA GLU A 403 -43.57 90.75 -106.18
C GLU A 403 -42.76 90.94 -107.48
N VAL A 404 -41.54 90.38 -107.54
CA VAL A 404 -40.74 90.36 -108.78
C VAL A 404 -41.43 89.56 -109.89
N GLY A 405 -42.11 88.45 -109.53
CA GLY A 405 -42.94 87.68 -110.47
C GLY A 405 -44.11 88.50 -111.02
N ALA A 406 -44.85 89.18 -110.14
CA ALA A 406 -46.00 90.00 -110.51
C ALA A 406 -45.61 91.18 -111.40
N THR A 407 -44.48 91.85 -111.11
CA THR A 407 -43.96 92.93 -111.95
C THR A 407 -43.51 92.44 -113.32
N ARG A 408 -42.84 91.28 -113.40
CA ARG A 408 -42.52 90.61 -114.68
C ARG A 408 -43.78 90.33 -115.50
N ASP A 409 -44.82 89.77 -114.88
CA ASP A 409 -46.06 89.40 -115.57
C ASP A 409 -46.82 90.63 -116.06
N LEU A 410 -46.84 91.71 -115.27
CA LEU A 410 -47.38 93.00 -115.70
C LEU A 410 -46.61 93.56 -116.90
N LEU A 411 -45.28 93.48 -116.90
CA LEU A 411 -44.44 93.94 -118.00
C LEU A 411 -44.68 93.10 -119.28
N ALA A 412 -44.80 91.79 -119.15
CA ALA A 412 -45.11 90.91 -120.26
C ALA A 412 -46.49 91.21 -120.85
N LYS A 413 -47.48 91.52 -120.00
CA LYS A 413 -48.83 91.90 -120.41
C LYS A 413 -48.84 93.24 -121.15
N THR A 414 -48.17 94.27 -120.65
CA THR A 414 -48.10 95.58 -121.32
C THR A 414 -47.38 95.50 -122.65
N VAL A 415 -46.31 94.71 -122.76
CA VAL A 415 -45.65 94.43 -124.05
C VAL A 415 -46.60 93.72 -125.01
N SER A 416 -47.35 92.71 -124.54
CA SER A 416 -48.35 92.00 -125.36
C SER A 416 -49.49 92.91 -125.84
N GLU A 417 -49.98 93.82 -124.98
CA GLU A 417 -50.99 94.82 -125.35
C GLU A 417 -50.47 95.83 -126.39
N ILE A 418 -49.19 96.23 -126.27
CA ILE A 418 -48.53 97.07 -127.27
C ILE A 418 -48.38 96.33 -128.60
N GLU A 419 -48.10 95.02 -128.58
CA GLU A 419 -48.04 94.18 -129.78
C GLU A 419 -49.41 93.97 -130.44
N ALA A 420 -50.48 93.83 -129.65
CA ALA A 420 -51.85 93.61 -130.16
C ALA A 420 -52.49 94.86 -130.79
N ASN A 421 -52.09 96.07 -130.35
CA ASN A 421 -52.65 97.34 -130.83
C ASN A 421 -52.03 97.86 -132.14
N GLY A 422 -51.14 97.11 -132.78
CA GLY A 422 -50.55 97.47 -134.07
C GLY A 422 -50.91 96.47 -135.15
N ASP A 423 -51.18 96.96 -136.37
CA ASP A 423 -51.35 96.11 -137.57
C ASP A 423 -50.09 95.28 -137.92
N VAL A 424 -48.95 95.58 -137.30
CA VAL A 424 -47.67 94.88 -137.43
C VAL A 424 -46.93 94.90 -136.08
N THR A 425 -46.11 93.87 -135.81
CA THR A 425 -45.42 93.69 -134.52
C THR A 425 -44.56 94.90 -134.14
N LEU A 426 -44.38 95.14 -132.83
CA LEU A 426 -43.56 96.28 -132.35
C LEU A 426 -42.14 96.24 -132.93
N ALA A 427 -41.58 95.03 -133.08
CA ALA A 427 -40.30 94.79 -133.74
C ALA A 427 -40.27 95.31 -135.19
N SER A 428 -41.30 95.02 -136.00
CA SER A 428 -41.33 95.47 -137.40
C SER A 428 -41.56 96.98 -137.53
N ARG A 429 -42.34 97.58 -136.62
CA ARG A 429 -42.53 99.05 -136.56
C ARG A 429 -41.23 99.76 -136.24
N VAL A 430 -40.46 99.26 -135.27
CA VAL A 430 -39.13 99.78 -134.93
C VAL A 430 -38.18 99.61 -136.12
N GLU A 431 -38.20 98.48 -136.82
CA GLU A 431 -37.37 98.27 -138.00
C GLU A 431 -37.71 99.23 -139.15
N THR A 432 -39.01 99.44 -139.41
CA THR A 432 -39.50 100.35 -140.45
C THR A 432 -39.13 101.80 -140.14
N LEU A 433 -39.30 102.23 -138.89
CA LEU A 433 -38.90 103.56 -138.43
C LEU A 433 -37.38 103.75 -138.56
N THR A 434 -36.60 102.72 -138.22
CA THR A 434 -35.13 102.77 -138.33
C THR A 434 -34.69 102.89 -139.80
N ARG A 435 -35.39 102.22 -140.73
CA ARG A 435 -35.13 102.30 -142.16
C ARG A 435 -35.50 103.67 -142.74
N SER A 436 -36.68 104.20 -142.40
CA SER A 436 -37.13 105.54 -142.81
C SER A 436 -36.22 106.63 -142.26
N LYS A 437 -35.79 106.53 -140.99
CA LYS A 437 -34.84 107.47 -140.39
C LYS A 437 -33.52 107.52 -141.17
N ARG A 438 -32.94 106.36 -141.51
CA ARG A 438 -31.72 106.31 -142.32
C ARG A 438 -31.91 106.96 -143.69
N GLU A 439 -33.02 106.70 -144.37
CA GLU A 439 -33.32 107.30 -145.68
C GLU A 439 -33.46 108.83 -145.61
N VAL A 440 -34.10 109.35 -144.56
CA VAL A 440 -34.23 110.79 -144.32
C VAL A 440 -32.87 111.42 -144.03
N GLU A 441 -32.04 110.80 -143.20
CA GLU A 441 -30.67 111.26 -142.92
C GLU A 441 -29.82 111.35 -144.21
N ASP A 442 -29.96 110.37 -145.10
CA ASP A 442 -29.25 110.30 -146.38
C ASP A 442 -29.71 111.39 -147.38
N ARG A 443 -31.01 111.73 -147.38
CA ARG A 443 -31.57 112.85 -148.16
C ARG A 443 -31.12 114.20 -147.59
N LEU A 444 -31.06 114.33 -146.28
CA LEU A 444 -30.62 115.54 -145.61
C LEU A 444 -29.15 115.86 -145.94
N ALA A 445 -28.28 114.84 -145.92
CA ALA A 445 -26.88 114.98 -146.28
C ALA A 445 -26.70 115.55 -147.71
N ARG A 446 -27.45 115.01 -148.69
CA ARG A 446 -27.41 115.51 -150.08
C ARG A 446 -27.92 116.94 -150.23
N ILE A 447 -28.93 117.34 -149.45
CA ILE A 447 -29.44 118.71 -149.45
C ILE A 447 -28.37 119.66 -148.90
N PHE A 448 -27.68 119.28 -147.83
CA PHE A 448 -26.58 120.09 -147.27
C PHE A 448 -25.44 120.28 -148.28
N ASP A 449 -25.08 119.25 -149.05
CA ASP A 449 -24.06 119.38 -150.10
C ASP A 449 -24.48 120.36 -151.21
N ASN A 450 -25.75 120.33 -151.64
CA ASN A 450 -26.28 121.27 -152.62
C ASN A 450 -26.32 122.72 -152.10
N PHE A 451 -26.62 122.92 -150.81
CA PHE A 451 -26.58 124.25 -150.19
C PHE A 451 -25.16 124.81 -150.11
N ASN A 452 -24.17 123.96 -149.80
CA ASN A 452 -22.76 124.37 -149.81
C ASN A 452 -22.30 124.81 -151.22
N ALA A 453 -22.75 124.12 -152.27
CA ALA A 453 -22.48 124.52 -153.65
C ALA A 453 -23.14 125.87 -154.02
N LEU A 454 -24.36 126.13 -153.54
CA LEU A 454 -25.08 127.39 -153.73
C LEU A 454 -24.42 128.57 -153.00
N ASP A 455 -23.89 128.35 -151.79
CA ASP A 455 -23.20 129.40 -151.04
C ASP A 455 -21.84 129.76 -151.67
N ALA A 456 -21.15 128.78 -152.28
CA ALA A 456 -19.96 129.04 -153.10
C ALA A 456 -20.29 129.94 -154.31
N LEU A 457 -21.37 129.65 -155.05
CA LEU A 457 -21.85 130.50 -156.16
C LEU A 457 -22.23 131.91 -155.69
N ARG A 458 -22.87 132.04 -154.53
CA ARG A 458 -23.21 133.35 -153.94
C ARG A 458 -21.95 134.15 -153.61
N LYS A 459 -20.90 133.51 -153.10
CA LYS A 459 -19.62 134.15 -152.77
C LYS A 459 -18.91 134.65 -154.04
N ASP A 460 -18.97 133.90 -155.14
CA ASP A 460 -18.43 134.31 -156.44
C ASP A 460 -19.17 135.53 -157.00
N ILE A 461 -20.52 135.54 -156.94
CA ILE A 461 -21.32 136.71 -157.35
C ILE A 461 -20.99 137.94 -156.50
N GLY A 462 -20.81 137.77 -155.18
CA GLY A 462 -20.37 138.84 -154.28
C GLY A 462 -18.99 139.40 -154.65
N GLY A 463 -18.07 138.54 -155.08
CA GLY A 463 -16.76 138.94 -155.60
C GLY A 463 -16.86 139.75 -156.90
N ILE A 464 -17.73 139.35 -157.83
CA ILE A 464 -17.98 140.07 -159.09
C ILE A 464 -18.56 141.48 -158.81
N PHE A 465 -19.53 141.59 -157.91
CA PHE A 465 -20.12 142.89 -157.53
C PHE A 465 -19.14 143.81 -156.79
N ALA A 466 -18.26 143.28 -155.94
CA ALA A 466 -17.19 144.06 -155.32
C ALA A 466 -16.20 144.61 -156.37
N THR A 467 -15.94 143.85 -157.43
CA THR A 467 -15.07 144.25 -158.53
C THR A 467 -15.72 145.35 -159.39
N ILE A 468 -17.03 145.24 -159.66
CA ILE A 468 -17.80 146.28 -160.37
C ILE A 468 -17.89 147.57 -159.54
N ARG A 469 -18.11 147.47 -158.22
CA ARG A 469 -18.17 148.63 -157.31
C ARG A 469 -16.84 149.40 -157.24
N ASN A 470 -15.72 148.70 -157.25
CA ASN A 470 -14.40 149.33 -157.30
C ASN A 470 -14.06 149.94 -158.68
N GLY A 471 -14.65 149.41 -159.76
CA GLY A 471 -14.55 149.99 -161.11
C GLY A 471 -15.34 151.30 -161.27
N LEU A 472 -16.53 151.39 -160.68
CA LEU A 472 -17.38 152.59 -160.77
C LEU A 472 -16.85 153.78 -159.94
N ASN A 473 -16.22 153.53 -158.79
CA ASN A 473 -15.55 154.55 -157.98
C ASN A 473 -14.29 155.17 -158.64
N ARG A 474 -13.96 154.78 -159.88
CA ARG A 474 -12.77 155.26 -160.61
C ARG A 474 -13.09 156.17 -161.80
N ILE A 475 -14.37 156.44 -162.11
CA ILE A 475 -14.80 157.24 -163.30
C ILE A 475 -15.82 158.37 -162.94
N GLY A 476 -16.08 158.68 -161.67
CA GLY A 476 -16.95 159.79 -161.25
C GLY A 476 -16.36 160.61 -160.12
#